data_AF-A0A7W1JQY7-F1
#
_entry.id   AF-A0A7W1JQY7-F1
#
_cell.length_a   1.000
_cell.length_b   1.000
_cell.length_c   1.000
_cell.angle_alpha   90.00
_cell.angle_beta   90.00
_cell.angle_gamma   90.00
#
_symmetry.space_group_name_H-M   'P 1'
#
loop_
_entity.id
_entity.type
_entity.pdbx_description
1 polymer ?
#
loop_
_entity_poly.entity_id
_entity_poly.type
_entity_poly.pdbx_seq_one_letter_code
_entity_poly.pdbx_strand_id
1 'polypeptide(L)'
;MDDKRTRALLAPPVKEMAEADAQRVQFDKTVDELSDKEADGKDASDRNELCRARLLDGPVNQITSFDLGEMTEAEPETAAKAWQRINDDAVDDYESGHRAARVLAGCMNLGPLDLARYMVMRASLIAEWEPNSGSELQIVDMMVQAFMMLEHWTGRHASHFMLGFDRDRESGKHVLPRVHQAEALEQSASMMERFQRMYTRQVKTLKDLRKGAPPVVVQNAGQVNVGQQQVNVAKVEGT
;
A
#
# COMPACT_ATOMS: atom_id res chain seq x y z
N MET A 1 9.52 -15.49 10.87
CA MET A 1 10.00 -14.14 11.24
C MET A 1 9.84 -13.99 12.74
N ASP A 2 10.83 -13.41 13.42
CA ASP A 2 10.88 -13.32 14.87
C ASP A 2 9.89 -12.25 15.39
N ASP A 3 8.71 -12.69 15.84
CA ASP A 3 7.54 -11.89 16.27
C ASP A 3 7.91 -10.75 17.25
N LYS A 4 8.94 -10.95 18.07
CA LYS A 4 9.41 -9.93 19.04
C LYS A 4 10.07 -8.71 18.41
N ARG A 5 10.82 -8.86 17.31
CA ARG A 5 11.49 -7.72 16.66
C ARG A 5 10.51 -6.86 15.88
N THR A 6 9.51 -7.48 15.24
CA THR A 6 8.45 -6.76 14.53
C THR A 6 7.60 -5.96 15.50
N ARG A 7 7.24 -6.51 16.67
CA ARG A 7 6.49 -5.79 17.70
C ARG A 7 7.23 -4.60 18.31
N ALA A 8 8.56 -4.67 18.46
CA ALA A 8 9.35 -3.55 18.98
C ALA A 8 9.42 -2.35 18.01
N LEU A 9 9.30 -2.59 16.70
CA LEU A 9 9.22 -1.54 15.67
C LEU A 9 7.82 -0.90 15.57
N LEU A 10 6.83 -1.53 16.19
CA LEU A 10 5.44 -1.07 16.24
C LEU A 10 5.12 -0.35 17.55
N ALA A 11 6.11 0.14 18.30
CA ALA A 11 5.84 1.05 19.40
C ALA A 11 5.18 2.34 18.86
N PRO A 12 4.22 2.93 19.58
CA PRO A 12 3.57 4.15 19.12
C PRO A 12 4.61 5.24 18.91
N PRO A 13 4.51 6.04 17.83
CA PRO A 13 5.41 7.17 17.59
C PRO A 13 5.07 8.31 18.57
N VAL A 14 5.42 8.12 19.85
CA VAL A 14 5.05 8.99 20.99
C VAL A 14 5.47 10.44 20.73
N LYS A 15 6.61 10.64 20.06
CA LYS A 15 7.11 11.97 19.72
C LYS A 15 6.23 12.66 18.68
N GLU A 16 5.87 11.96 17.62
CA GLU A 16 5.02 12.47 16.54
C GLU A 16 3.59 12.73 17.03
N MET A 17 3.09 11.91 17.96
CA MET A 17 1.79 12.14 18.62
C MET A 17 1.81 13.41 19.46
N ALA A 18 2.87 13.64 20.25
CA ALA A 18 3.05 14.86 21.03
C ALA A 18 3.22 16.12 20.14
N GLU A 19 3.92 16.00 19.01
CA GLU A 19 4.06 17.10 18.05
C GLU A 19 2.73 17.44 17.36
N ALA A 20 1.91 16.44 17.02
CA ALA A 20 0.60 16.65 16.43
C ALA A 20 -0.37 17.34 17.40
N ASP A 21 -0.34 16.98 18.68
CA ASP A 21 -1.15 17.67 19.69
C ASP A 21 -0.69 19.12 19.90
N ALA A 22 0.62 19.37 19.96
CA ALA A 22 1.15 20.73 20.04
C ALA A 22 0.69 21.63 18.86
N GLN A 23 0.64 21.09 17.63
CA GLN A 23 0.14 21.81 16.45
C GLN A 23 -1.37 22.12 16.57
N ARG A 24 -2.17 21.22 17.13
CA ARG A 24 -3.60 21.43 17.34
C ARG A 24 -3.87 22.47 18.42
N VAL A 25 -3.18 22.39 19.57
CA VAL A 25 -3.29 23.42 20.63
C VAL A 25 -2.99 24.81 20.06
N GLN A 26 -2.04 24.89 19.13
CA GLN A 26 -1.75 26.13 18.42
C GLN A 26 -2.87 26.54 17.45
N PHE A 27 -3.49 25.60 16.73
CA PHE A 27 -4.65 25.85 15.86
C PHE A 27 -5.88 26.35 16.66
N ASP A 28 -6.26 25.65 17.74
CA ASP A 28 -7.42 25.98 18.57
C ASP A 28 -7.29 27.40 19.17
N LYS A 29 -6.07 27.76 19.62
CA LYS A 29 -5.74 29.12 20.09
C LYS A 29 -5.92 30.20 19.01
N THR A 30 -5.72 29.85 17.74
CA THR A 30 -5.81 30.80 16.61
C THR A 30 -7.21 30.91 16.02
N VAL A 31 -8.04 29.87 16.11
CA VAL A 31 -9.33 29.80 15.41
C VAL A 31 -10.51 30.18 16.30
N ASP A 32 -10.52 29.78 17.57
CA ASP A 32 -11.74 29.89 18.39
C ASP A 32 -11.74 31.07 19.38
N GLU A 33 -10.64 31.85 19.49
CA GLU A 33 -10.48 32.98 20.44
C GLU A 33 -10.93 32.66 21.89
N LEU A 34 -10.97 31.37 22.26
CA LEU A 34 -11.45 30.88 23.55
C LEU A 34 -10.46 31.30 24.66
N SER A 35 -10.99 31.78 25.79
CA SER A 35 -10.16 32.10 26.96
C SER A 35 -9.67 30.81 27.66
N ASP A 36 -8.42 30.81 28.12
CA ASP A 36 -7.70 29.67 28.70
C ASP A 36 -8.46 28.90 29.82
N LYS A 37 -9.47 29.51 30.45
CA LYS A 37 -10.16 28.92 31.62
C LYS A 37 -11.52 28.29 31.35
N GLU A 38 -12.16 28.59 30.22
CA GLU A 38 -13.50 28.05 29.90
C GLU A 38 -13.44 26.79 29.02
N ALA A 39 -12.31 26.56 28.34
CA ALA A 39 -12.08 25.37 27.53
C ALA A 39 -11.69 24.12 28.35
N ASP A 40 -11.19 24.28 29.59
CA ASP A 40 -10.38 23.24 30.25
C ASP A 40 -11.15 22.29 31.19
N GLY A 41 -12.29 22.70 31.77
CA GLY A 41 -12.81 22.04 32.99
C GLY A 41 -13.90 20.99 32.80
N LYS A 42 -14.92 21.29 32.00
CA LYS A 42 -16.12 20.43 31.87
C LYS A 42 -16.15 19.68 30.54
N ASP A 43 -15.60 20.31 29.51
CA ASP A 43 -15.50 19.77 28.17
C ASP A 43 -14.44 18.66 28.06
N ALA A 44 -13.39 18.71 28.88
CA ALA A 44 -12.32 17.71 28.89
C ALA A 44 -12.78 16.34 29.39
N SER A 45 -13.67 16.28 30.40
CA SER A 45 -14.19 15.01 30.92
C SER A 45 -15.08 14.29 29.91
N ASP A 46 -16.05 15.00 29.33
CA ASP A 46 -16.98 14.44 28.34
C ASP A 46 -16.22 14.04 27.05
N ARG A 47 -15.20 14.82 26.67
CA ARG A 47 -14.32 14.52 25.54
C ARG A 47 -13.46 13.29 25.78
N ASN A 48 -12.90 13.11 26.97
CA ASN A 48 -12.14 11.91 27.34
C ASN A 48 -13.02 10.66 27.32
N GLU A 49 -14.26 10.74 27.77
CA GLU A 49 -15.20 9.61 27.70
C GLU A 49 -15.50 9.22 26.24
N LEU A 50 -15.74 10.21 25.36
CA LEU A 50 -15.95 9.98 23.93
C LEU A 50 -14.69 9.41 23.23
N CYS A 51 -13.51 9.95 23.54
CA CYS A 51 -12.24 9.44 23.02
C CYS A 51 -12.02 8.00 23.47
N ARG A 52 -12.24 7.71 24.75
CA ARG A 52 -12.14 6.36 25.31
C ARG A 52 -13.09 5.39 24.62
N ALA A 53 -14.37 5.77 24.46
CA ALA A 53 -15.35 4.93 23.77
C ALA A 53 -14.94 4.63 22.33
N ARG A 54 -14.41 5.62 21.60
CA ARG A 54 -13.91 5.43 20.23
C ARG A 54 -12.66 4.55 20.19
N LEU A 55 -11.72 4.75 21.11
CA LEU A 55 -10.51 3.93 21.21
C LEU A 55 -10.82 2.48 21.59
N LEU A 56 -11.82 2.22 22.42
CA LEU A 56 -12.13 0.86 22.88
C LEU A 56 -13.06 0.10 21.92
N ASP A 57 -14.10 0.75 21.42
CA ASP A 57 -15.17 0.05 20.69
C ASP A 57 -15.40 0.60 19.27
N GLY A 58 -14.81 1.75 18.94
CA GLY A 58 -14.96 2.39 17.64
C GLY A 58 -14.19 1.69 16.51
N PRO A 59 -14.65 1.86 15.25
CA PRO A 59 -13.90 1.45 14.07
C PRO A 59 -12.49 2.05 14.05
N VAL A 60 -11.48 1.23 13.71
CA VAL A 60 -10.07 1.65 13.70
C VAL A 60 -9.84 2.88 12.81
N ASN A 61 -10.55 2.96 11.67
CA ASN A 61 -10.45 4.09 10.74
C ASN A 61 -11.07 5.41 11.25
N GLN A 62 -11.73 5.39 12.41
CA GLN A 62 -12.23 6.59 13.08
C GLN A 62 -11.31 7.05 14.21
N ILE A 63 -10.35 6.23 14.62
CA ILE A 63 -9.36 6.60 15.62
C ILE A 63 -8.37 7.57 14.98
N THR A 64 -8.28 8.76 15.56
CA THR A 64 -7.33 9.78 15.12
C THR A 64 -6.05 9.71 15.96
N SER A 65 -4.96 10.30 15.45
CA SER A 65 -3.74 10.50 16.24
C SER A 65 -4.00 11.34 17.49
N PHE A 66 -5.01 12.21 17.43
CA PHE A 66 -5.46 13.03 18.53
C PHE A 66 -6.07 12.20 19.66
N ASP A 67 -7.00 11.31 19.34
CA ASP A 67 -7.63 10.43 20.34
C ASP A 67 -6.58 9.59 21.10
N LEU A 68 -5.52 9.16 20.40
CA LEU A 68 -4.40 8.44 21.00
C LEU A 68 -3.51 9.33 21.88
N GLY A 69 -3.26 10.57 21.47
CA GLY A 69 -2.45 11.53 22.22
C GLY A 69 -3.06 11.85 23.58
N GLU A 70 -4.33 12.30 23.60
CA GLU A 70 -5.09 12.60 24.82
C GLU A 70 -5.12 11.40 25.78
N MET A 71 -5.39 10.21 25.23
CA MET A 71 -5.47 8.99 26.04
C MET A 71 -4.12 8.46 26.50
N THR A 72 -3.01 8.83 25.84
CA THR A 72 -1.67 8.45 26.30
C THR A 72 -1.32 9.15 27.60
N GLU A 73 -1.74 10.40 27.76
CA GLU A 73 -1.53 11.17 28.98
C GLU A 73 -2.50 10.74 30.10
N ALA A 74 -3.79 10.56 29.76
CA ALA A 74 -4.81 10.23 30.74
C ALA A 74 -4.81 8.75 31.17
N GLU A 75 -4.72 7.81 30.23
CA GLU A 75 -4.77 6.36 30.48
C GLU A 75 -3.82 5.59 29.52
N PRO A 76 -2.50 5.58 29.77
CA PRO A 76 -1.50 5.04 28.84
C PRO A 76 -1.72 3.57 28.47
N GLU A 77 -2.27 2.77 29.38
CA GLU A 77 -2.62 1.37 29.08
C GLU A 77 -3.76 1.24 28.05
N THR A 78 -4.75 2.15 28.11
CA THR A 78 -5.86 2.20 27.15
C THR A 78 -5.34 2.60 25.78
N ALA A 79 -4.50 3.63 25.71
CA ALA A 79 -3.86 4.06 24.46
C ALA A 79 -2.98 2.96 23.85
N ALA A 80 -2.18 2.26 24.67
CA ALA A 80 -1.35 1.15 24.21
C ALA A 80 -2.19 -0.01 23.62
N LYS A 81 -3.32 -0.36 24.24
CA LYS A 81 -4.25 -1.37 23.72
C LYS A 81 -4.88 -0.93 22.39
N ALA A 82 -5.32 0.33 22.31
CA ALA A 82 -5.88 0.87 21.07
C ALA A 82 -4.84 0.88 19.94
N TRP A 83 -3.60 1.26 20.25
CA TRP A 83 -2.49 1.21 19.29
C TRP A 83 -2.19 -0.21 18.80
N GLN A 84 -2.18 -1.21 19.68
CA GLN A 84 -2.03 -2.59 19.26
C GLN A 84 -3.15 -3.01 18.31
N ARG A 85 -4.41 -2.64 18.60
CA ARG A 85 -5.54 -2.91 17.70
C ARG A 85 -5.38 -2.25 16.33
N ILE A 86 -4.89 -1.00 16.29
CA ILE A 86 -4.60 -0.30 15.03
C ILE A 86 -3.53 -1.05 14.23
N ASN A 87 -2.48 -1.54 14.89
CA ASN A 87 -1.44 -2.32 14.22
C ASN A 87 -1.98 -3.65 13.68
N ASP A 88 -2.80 -4.36 14.46
CA ASP A 88 -3.40 -5.62 14.04
C ASP A 88 -4.32 -5.40 12.81
N ASP A 89 -5.18 -4.39 12.85
CA ASP A 89 -6.04 -4.01 11.70
C ASP A 89 -5.23 -3.55 10.48
N ALA A 90 -4.13 -2.82 10.69
CA ALA A 90 -3.23 -2.42 9.62
C ALA A 90 -2.51 -3.61 8.97
N VAL A 91 -2.14 -4.64 9.75
CA VAL A 91 -1.58 -5.90 9.24
C VAL A 91 -2.65 -6.63 8.43
N ASP A 92 -3.85 -6.79 8.97
CA ASP A 92 -4.96 -7.46 8.27
C ASP A 92 -5.33 -6.74 6.96
N ASP A 93 -5.42 -5.40 6.97
CA ASP A 93 -5.72 -4.57 5.80
C ASP A 93 -4.62 -4.64 4.72
N TYR A 94 -3.35 -4.80 5.15
CA TYR A 94 -2.21 -5.03 4.27
C TYR A 94 -2.22 -6.44 3.68
N GLU A 95 -2.34 -7.49 4.51
CA GLU A 95 -2.29 -8.89 4.09
C GLU A 95 -3.48 -9.25 3.20
N SER A 96 -4.66 -8.72 3.49
CA SER A 96 -5.85 -8.89 2.68
C SER A 96 -5.80 -8.14 1.34
N GLY A 97 -4.93 -7.13 1.21
CA GLY A 97 -4.79 -6.32 0.00
C GLY A 97 -5.86 -5.22 -0.16
N HIS A 98 -6.74 -5.03 0.83
CA HIS A 98 -7.79 -4.01 0.77
C HIS A 98 -7.21 -2.61 0.66
N ARG A 99 -6.11 -2.32 1.36
CA ARG A 99 -5.39 -1.04 1.24
C ARG A 99 -5.02 -0.73 -0.21
N ALA A 100 -4.38 -1.68 -0.88
CA ALA A 100 -3.89 -1.52 -2.24
C ALA A 100 -5.05 -1.41 -3.26
N ALA A 101 -6.17 -2.09 -3.00
CA ALA A 101 -7.40 -1.95 -3.78
C ALA A 101 -8.03 -0.55 -3.64
N ARG A 102 -8.11 -0.01 -2.42
CA ARG A 102 -8.71 1.32 -2.16
C ARG A 102 -7.95 2.45 -2.85
N VAL A 103 -6.63 2.33 -2.99
CA VAL A 103 -5.81 3.31 -3.74
C VAL A 103 -6.27 3.41 -5.20
N LEU A 104 -6.62 2.29 -5.83
CA LEU A 104 -7.17 2.29 -7.20
C LEU A 104 -8.58 2.87 -7.24
N ALA A 105 -9.41 2.56 -6.24
CA ALA A 105 -10.78 3.06 -6.18
C ALA A 105 -10.84 4.59 -6.19
N GLY A 106 -9.98 5.25 -5.40
CA GLY A 106 -9.91 6.71 -5.36
C GLY A 106 -9.44 7.34 -6.67
N CYS A 107 -8.52 6.71 -7.41
CA CYS A 107 -7.90 7.35 -8.58
C CYS A 107 -8.67 7.15 -9.90
N MET A 108 -9.47 6.09 -10.01
CA MET A 108 -10.18 5.76 -11.26
C MET A 108 -11.71 5.79 -11.12
N ASN A 109 -12.24 6.16 -9.96
CA ASN A 109 -13.66 6.05 -9.64
C ASN A 109 -14.16 4.60 -9.87
N LEU A 110 -13.38 3.62 -9.41
CA LEU A 110 -13.70 2.21 -9.60
C LEU A 110 -14.94 1.81 -8.80
N GLY A 111 -15.77 0.98 -9.42
CA GLY A 111 -16.93 0.41 -8.75
C GLY A 111 -16.59 -0.85 -7.93
N PRO A 112 -17.58 -1.39 -7.18
CA PRO A 112 -17.43 -2.65 -6.45
C PRO A 112 -16.97 -3.83 -7.31
N LEU A 113 -17.36 -3.87 -8.60
CA LEU A 113 -16.95 -4.92 -9.52
C LEU A 113 -15.44 -4.90 -9.79
N ASP A 114 -14.84 -3.72 -9.94
CA ASP A 114 -13.41 -3.61 -10.20
C ASP A 114 -12.59 -3.94 -8.95
N LEU A 115 -13.10 -3.63 -7.75
CA LEU A 115 -12.53 -4.12 -6.50
C LEU A 115 -12.56 -5.65 -6.43
N ALA A 116 -13.67 -6.28 -6.83
CA ALA A 116 -13.75 -7.74 -6.89
C ALA A 116 -12.73 -8.32 -7.90
N ARG A 117 -12.58 -7.69 -9.08
CA ARG A 117 -11.56 -8.07 -10.07
C ARG A 117 -10.15 -7.96 -9.51
N TYR A 118 -9.83 -6.87 -8.80
CA TYR A 118 -8.57 -6.70 -8.11
C TYR A 118 -8.28 -7.89 -7.18
N MET A 119 -9.25 -8.23 -6.32
CA MET A 119 -9.10 -9.33 -5.35
C MET A 119 -8.88 -10.68 -6.03
N VAL A 120 -9.59 -10.97 -7.12
CA VAL A 120 -9.43 -12.23 -7.88
C VAL A 120 -8.05 -12.31 -8.54
N MET A 121 -7.60 -11.24 -9.19
CA MET A 121 -6.27 -11.23 -9.83
C MET A 121 -5.15 -11.33 -8.80
N ARG A 122 -5.28 -10.63 -7.67
CA ARG A 122 -4.35 -10.72 -6.55
C ARG A 122 -4.27 -12.15 -6.02
N ALA A 123 -5.41 -12.76 -5.72
CA ALA A 123 -5.46 -14.14 -5.24
C ALA A 123 -4.82 -15.12 -6.24
N SER A 124 -5.07 -14.94 -7.55
CA SER A 124 -4.46 -15.75 -8.60
C SER A 124 -2.93 -15.60 -8.63
N LEU A 125 -2.41 -14.38 -8.55
CA LEU A 125 -0.96 -14.14 -8.53
C LEU A 125 -0.33 -14.64 -7.23
N ILE A 126 -0.99 -14.51 -6.09
CA ILE A 126 -0.51 -15.08 -4.82
C ILE A 126 -0.44 -16.61 -4.92
N ALA A 127 -1.44 -17.26 -5.50
CA ALA A 127 -1.45 -18.71 -5.67
C ALA A 127 -0.37 -19.20 -6.65
N GLU A 128 -0.12 -18.46 -7.74
CA GLU A 128 0.91 -18.81 -8.71
C GLU A 128 2.32 -18.54 -8.19
N TRP A 129 2.52 -17.41 -7.53
CA TRP A 129 3.84 -16.97 -7.11
C TRP A 129 4.22 -17.49 -5.73
N GLU A 130 3.30 -17.68 -4.80
CA GLU A 130 3.58 -18.03 -3.39
C GLU A 130 4.57 -17.02 -2.75
N PRO A 131 4.18 -15.74 -2.57
CA PRO A 131 5.06 -14.74 -2.00
C PRO A 131 5.46 -15.12 -0.57
N ASN A 132 6.77 -15.08 -0.28
CA ASN A 132 7.30 -15.52 1.02
C ASN A 132 7.59 -14.37 2.01
N SER A 133 7.36 -13.13 1.58
CA SER A 133 7.67 -11.92 2.34
C SER A 133 6.72 -10.78 1.98
N GLY A 134 6.57 -9.81 2.88
CA GLY A 134 5.76 -8.61 2.63
C GLY A 134 6.22 -7.85 1.37
N SER A 135 7.54 -7.77 1.12
CA SER A 135 8.05 -7.15 -0.10
C SER A 135 7.61 -7.87 -1.38
N GLU A 136 7.59 -9.21 -1.40
CA GLU A 136 7.08 -9.95 -2.55
C GLU A 136 5.58 -9.72 -2.73
N LEU A 137 4.82 -9.72 -1.63
CA LEU A 137 3.39 -9.44 -1.63
C LEU A 137 3.08 -8.03 -2.16
N GLN A 138 3.84 -7.02 -1.75
CA GLN A 138 3.72 -5.66 -2.27
C GLN A 138 4.02 -5.59 -3.77
N ILE A 139 4.99 -6.35 -4.26
CA ILE A 139 5.29 -6.44 -5.70
C ILE A 139 4.11 -7.07 -6.44
N VAL A 140 3.47 -8.11 -5.89
CA VAL A 140 2.24 -8.67 -6.43
C VAL A 140 1.13 -7.62 -6.48
N ASP A 141 0.92 -6.85 -5.42
CA ASP A 141 -0.09 -5.77 -5.40
C ASP A 141 0.19 -4.72 -6.48
N MET A 142 1.46 -4.32 -6.64
CA MET A 142 1.88 -3.38 -7.70
C MET A 142 1.68 -3.97 -9.11
N MET A 143 1.85 -5.29 -9.30
CA MET A 143 1.56 -5.96 -10.56
C MET A 143 0.07 -5.88 -10.90
N VAL A 144 -0.81 -6.20 -9.94
CA VAL A 144 -2.27 -6.11 -10.13
C VAL A 144 -2.68 -4.68 -10.46
N GLN A 145 -2.16 -3.70 -9.70
CA GLN A 145 -2.42 -2.28 -9.95
C GLN A 145 -1.97 -1.85 -11.35
N ALA A 146 -0.75 -2.19 -11.76
CA ALA A 146 -0.25 -1.86 -13.08
C ALA A 146 -1.07 -2.51 -14.20
N PHE A 147 -1.50 -3.76 -14.01
CA PHE A 147 -2.32 -4.48 -14.98
C PHE A 147 -3.72 -3.84 -15.12
N MET A 148 -4.40 -3.52 -14.01
CA MET A 148 -5.70 -2.84 -14.06
C MET A 148 -5.60 -1.46 -14.72
N MET A 149 -4.55 -0.70 -14.43
CA MET A 149 -4.32 0.58 -15.10
C MET A 149 -4.09 0.39 -16.60
N LEU A 150 -3.38 -0.65 -17.01
CA LEU A 150 -3.19 -0.99 -18.41
C LEU A 150 -4.51 -1.32 -19.10
N GLU A 151 -5.36 -2.16 -18.49
CA GLU A 151 -6.69 -2.49 -19.04
C GLU A 151 -7.56 -1.24 -19.20
N HIS A 152 -7.59 -0.40 -18.16
CA HIS A 152 -8.33 0.86 -18.17
C HIS A 152 -7.90 1.80 -19.31
N TRP A 153 -6.60 2.02 -19.46
CA TRP A 153 -6.08 2.88 -20.52
C TRP A 153 -6.22 2.25 -21.91
N THR A 154 -6.16 0.93 -22.01
CA THR A 154 -6.47 0.20 -23.26
C THR A 154 -7.92 0.40 -23.67
N GLY A 155 -8.87 0.28 -22.73
CA GLY A 155 -10.29 0.54 -22.98
C GLY A 155 -10.55 1.99 -23.40
N ARG A 156 -9.89 2.96 -22.76
CA ARG A 156 -9.95 4.37 -23.16
C ARG A 156 -9.36 4.62 -24.55
N HIS A 157 -8.20 4.04 -24.84
CA HIS A 157 -7.57 4.18 -26.15
C HIS A 157 -8.46 3.62 -27.26
N ALA A 158 -9.00 2.41 -27.07
CA ALA A 158 -9.94 1.79 -28.00
C ALA A 158 -11.19 2.66 -28.21
N SER A 159 -11.72 3.25 -27.13
CA SER A 159 -12.87 4.15 -27.21
C SER A 159 -12.56 5.43 -28.00
N HIS A 160 -11.42 6.07 -27.75
CA HIS A 160 -10.99 7.26 -28.50
C HIS A 160 -10.74 6.94 -29.98
N PHE A 161 -10.18 5.76 -30.26
CA PHE A 161 -9.96 5.29 -31.62
C PHE A 161 -11.29 5.09 -32.34
N MET A 162 -12.19 4.28 -31.79
CA MET A 162 -13.47 3.94 -32.42
C MET A 162 -14.40 5.16 -32.59
N LEU A 163 -14.52 6.03 -31.57
CA LEU A 163 -15.34 7.24 -31.66
C LEU A 163 -14.80 8.26 -32.66
N GLY A 164 -13.50 8.21 -32.96
CA GLY A 164 -12.92 8.95 -34.08
C GLY A 164 -13.45 8.46 -35.42
N PHE A 165 -13.57 7.14 -35.60
CA PHE A 165 -14.00 6.53 -36.87
C PHE A 165 -15.50 6.60 -37.15
N ASP A 166 -16.37 6.43 -36.15
CA ASP A 166 -17.81 6.33 -36.39
C ASP A 166 -18.42 7.63 -36.96
N ARG A 167 -17.93 8.80 -36.54
CA ARG A 167 -18.35 10.09 -37.13
C ARG A 167 -17.93 10.24 -38.59
N ASP A 168 -16.77 9.73 -38.94
CA ASP A 168 -16.21 9.90 -40.27
C ASP A 168 -16.84 8.94 -41.27
N ARG A 169 -17.20 7.74 -40.82
CA ARG A 169 -17.89 6.72 -41.61
C ARG A 169 -19.26 7.20 -42.10
N GLU A 170 -20.02 7.92 -41.28
CA GLU A 170 -21.31 8.52 -41.69
C GLU A 170 -21.14 9.60 -42.77
N SER A 171 -19.99 10.27 -42.83
CA SER A 171 -19.73 11.35 -43.79
C SER A 171 -19.13 10.86 -45.13
N GLY A 172 -18.68 9.60 -45.20
CA GLY A 172 -17.98 9.05 -46.36
C GLY A 172 -16.62 9.71 -46.67
N LYS A 173 -16.14 10.61 -45.82
CA LYS A 173 -14.86 11.30 -45.96
C LYS A 173 -13.95 10.87 -44.82
N HIS A 174 -12.71 10.51 -45.14
CA HIS A 174 -11.68 10.34 -44.13
C HIS A 174 -11.33 11.72 -43.58
N VAL A 175 -11.76 12.03 -42.36
CA VAL A 175 -11.44 13.28 -41.68
C VAL A 175 -10.34 12.99 -40.68
N LEU A 176 -9.39 13.91 -40.52
CA LEU A 176 -8.37 13.75 -39.50
C LEU A 176 -9.01 13.98 -38.12
N PRO A 177 -8.61 13.22 -37.07
CA PRO A 177 -9.08 13.47 -35.72
C PRO A 177 -8.89 14.93 -35.33
N ARG A 178 -9.86 15.50 -34.60
CA ARG A 178 -9.69 16.87 -34.06
C ARG A 178 -8.45 16.89 -33.17
N VAL A 179 -7.77 18.03 -33.07
CA VAL A 179 -6.55 18.19 -32.26
C VAL A 179 -6.70 17.56 -30.87
N HIS A 180 -7.82 17.81 -30.20
CA HIS A 180 -8.11 17.24 -28.87
C HIS A 180 -8.30 15.71 -28.85
N GLN A 181 -8.78 15.12 -29.95
CA GLN A 181 -8.92 13.66 -30.08
C GLN A 181 -7.56 13.00 -30.37
N ALA A 182 -6.74 13.62 -31.22
CA ALA A 182 -5.37 13.16 -31.46
C ALA A 182 -4.53 13.21 -30.16
N GLU A 183 -4.65 14.29 -29.39
CA GLU A 183 -4.02 14.43 -28.07
C GLU A 183 -4.50 13.35 -27.08
N ALA A 184 -5.81 13.07 -27.03
CA ALA A 184 -6.35 12.02 -26.16
C ALA A 184 -5.91 10.60 -26.57
N LEU A 185 -5.79 10.34 -27.89
CA LEU A 185 -5.25 9.10 -28.42
C LEU A 185 -3.78 8.90 -28.02
N GLU A 186 -2.96 9.94 -28.20
CA GLU A 186 -1.55 9.90 -27.83
C GLU A 186 -1.37 9.77 -26.31
N GLN A 187 -2.14 10.50 -25.52
CA GLN A 187 -2.13 10.40 -24.06
C GLN A 187 -2.46 8.99 -23.59
N SER A 188 -3.54 8.39 -24.13
CA SER A 188 -3.95 7.04 -23.73
C SER A 188 -2.91 5.99 -24.15
N ALA A 189 -2.33 6.09 -25.35
CA ALA A 189 -1.25 5.21 -25.80
C ALA A 189 0.00 5.31 -24.90
N SER A 190 0.44 6.54 -24.57
CA SER A 190 1.57 6.78 -23.68
C SER A 190 1.34 6.18 -22.28
N MET A 191 0.12 6.29 -21.76
CA MET A 191 -0.25 5.69 -20.48
C MET A 191 -0.26 4.15 -20.53
N MET A 192 -0.77 3.54 -21.60
CA MET A 192 -0.68 2.09 -21.81
C MET A 192 0.79 1.62 -21.76
N GLU A 193 1.68 2.25 -22.52
CA GLU A 193 3.10 1.90 -22.54
C GLU A 193 3.76 2.08 -21.16
N ARG A 194 3.39 3.13 -20.43
CA ARG A 194 3.90 3.38 -19.07
C ARG A 194 3.52 2.24 -18.13
N PHE A 195 2.27 1.81 -18.12
CA PHE A 195 1.81 0.75 -17.21
C PHE A 195 2.28 -0.64 -17.64
N GLN A 196 2.41 -0.91 -18.94
CA GLN A 196 3.05 -2.14 -19.44
C GLN A 196 4.51 -2.23 -18.97
N ARG A 197 5.27 -1.13 -19.06
CA ARG A 197 6.65 -1.08 -18.53
C ARG A 197 6.72 -1.24 -17.02
N MET A 198 5.74 -0.70 -16.29
CA MET A 198 5.65 -0.87 -14.84
C MET A 198 5.41 -2.35 -14.50
N TYR A 199 4.41 -2.98 -15.12
CA TYR A 199 4.09 -4.39 -14.91
C TYR A 199 5.30 -5.31 -15.19
N THR A 200 5.92 -5.16 -16.36
CA THR A 200 7.09 -5.97 -16.74
C THR A 200 8.31 -5.75 -15.82
N ARG A 201 8.52 -4.52 -15.33
CA ARG A 201 9.54 -4.23 -14.32
C ARG A 201 9.26 -4.95 -13.00
N GLN A 202 8.01 -5.01 -12.55
CA GLN A 202 7.66 -5.72 -11.32
C GLN A 202 7.88 -7.23 -11.45
N VAL A 203 7.48 -7.83 -12.58
CA VAL A 203 7.78 -9.25 -12.87
C VAL A 203 9.28 -9.52 -12.84
N LYS A 204 10.08 -8.63 -13.44
CA LYS A 204 11.55 -8.76 -13.41
C LYS A 204 12.09 -8.64 -11.99
N THR A 205 11.60 -7.66 -11.22
CA THR A 205 12.02 -7.45 -9.82
C THR A 205 11.74 -8.69 -8.98
N LEU A 206 10.56 -9.30 -9.11
CA LEU A 206 10.20 -10.52 -8.40
C LEU A 206 11.10 -11.70 -8.77
N LYS A 207 11.39 -11.87 -10.06
CA LYS A 207 12.34 -12.90 -10.54
C LYS A 207 13.75 -12.67 -10.01
N ASP A 208 14.21 -11.42 -9.98
CA ASP A 208 15.55 -11.07 -9.54
C ASP A 208 15.70 -11.27 -8.01
N LEU A 209 14.67 -10.97 -7.21
CA LEU A 209 14.63 -11.29 -5.77
C LEU A 209 14.79 -12.79 -5.52
N ARG A 210 14.10 -13.63 -6.30
CA ARG A 210 14.18 -15.09 -6.16
C ARG A 210 15.50 -15.69 -6.61
N LYS A 211 16.13 -15.09 -7.61
CA LYS A 211 17.49 -15.50 -8.04
C LYS A 211 18.56 -15.11 -7.03
N GLY A 212 18.39 -13.95 -6.38
CA GLY A 212 19.34 -13.40 -5.42
C GLY A 212 19.24 -14.00 -4.02
N ALA A 213 18.19 -14.76 -3.71
CA ALA A 213 18.11 -15.52 -2.48
C ALA A 213 19.30 -16.50 -2.43
N PRO A 214 20.25 -16.34 -1.48
CA PRO A 214 21.41 -17.22 -1.42
C PRO A 214 20.91 -18.66 -1.34
N PRO A 215 21.46 -19.59 -2.14
CA PRO A 215 21.04 -20.98 -2.09
C PRO A 215 21.17 -21.44 -0.64
N VAL A 216 20.06 -21.88 -0.04
CA VAL A 216 20.03 -22.25 1.37
C VAL A 216 20.98 -23.44 1.55
N VAL A 217 22.15 -23.13 2.08
CA VAL A 217 23.13 -24.09 2.53
C VAL A 217 22.59 -24.70 3.80
N VAL A 218 22.01 -25.90 3.74
CA VAL A 218 21.53 -26.58 4.96
C VAL A 218 22.73 -27.12 5.74
N GLN A 219 23.65 -26.27 6.22
CA GLN A 219 25.05 -26.59 6.58
C GLN A 219 25.26 -27.77 7.54
N ASN A 220 24.21 -28.34 8.13
CA ASN A 220 24.16 -29.68 8.67
C ASN A 220 22.72 -30.25 8.55
N ALA A 221 22.55 -31.43 7.94
CA ALA A 221 21.93 -32.52 8.72
C ALA A 221 23.01 -33.25 9.57
N GLY A 222 24.28 -32.94 9.30
CA GLY A 222 25.54 -33.43 9.86
C GLY A 222 26.76 -32.85 9.11
N GLN A 223 26.56 -32.35 7.87
CA GLN A 223 27.33 -31.29 7.19
C GLN A 223 26.67 -31.00 5.83
N VAL A 224 26.59 -29.75 5.40
CA VAL A 224 26.23 -29.40 4.01
C VAL A 224 27.08 -28.22 3.56
N ASN A 225 27.67 -28.35 2.39
CA ASN A 225 28.33 -27.26 1.68
C ASN A 225 27.37 -26.72 0.63
N VAL A 226 27.36 -25.41 0.45
CA VAL A 226 26.78 -24.79 -0.74
C VAL A 226 27.73 -23.66 -1.08
N GLY A 227 28.62 -24.00 -2.00
CA GLY A 227 29.20 -23.04 -2.92
C GLY A 227 28.76 -23.47 -4.31
N GLN A 228 28.24 -22.53 -5.11
CA GLN A 228 28.41 -22.69 -6.55
C GLN A 228 29.91 -22.61 -6.81
N GLN A 229 30.52 -23.76 -7.05
CA GLN A 229 31.90 -23.95 -7.48
C GLN A 229 32.99 -23.89 -6.38
N GLN A 230 33.22 -25.03 -5.73
CA GLN A 230 34.53 -25.35 -5.14
C GLN A 230 35.39 -26.02 -6.21
N VAL A 231 36.42 -25.32 -6.69
CA VAL A 231 37.51 -25.92 -7.46
C VAL A 231 38.57 -26.37 -6.45
N ASN A 232 38.59 -27.66 -6.13
CA ASN A 232 39.63 -28.25 -5.30
C ASN A 232 40.93 -28.32 -6.13
N VAL A 233 41.90 -27.46 -5.80
CA VAL A 233 43.27 -27.60 -6.29
C VAL A 233 43.96 -28.63 -5.41
N ALA A 234 44.14 -29.85 -5.92
CA ALA A 234 44.88 -30.87 -5.21
C ALA A 234 46.33 -30.40 -5.01
N LYS A 235 46.77 -30.28 -3.74
CA LYS A 235 48.20 -30.17 -3.43
C LYS A 235 48.85 -31.50 -3.80
N VAL A 236 49.68 -31.47 -4.84
CA VAL A 236 50.63 -32.54 -5.14
C VAL A 236 51.74 -32.42 -4.09
N GLU A 237 51.69 -33.25 -3.06
CA GLU A 237 52.81 -33.40 -2.12
C GLU A 237 53.89 -34.25 -2.81
N GLY A 238 55.00 -33.60 -3.16
CA GLY A 238 56.21 -34.24 -3.63
C GLY A 238 56.99 -34.85 -2.46
N THR A 239 57.43 -36.08 -2.69
CA THR A 239 58.44 -36.85 -1.96
C THR A 239 59.73 -36.08 -1.66
#